data_AF-F8AXZ2-F1
#
_entry.id   AF-F8AXZ2-F1
#
_cell.length_a   1.000
_cell.length_b   1.000
_cell.length_c   1.000
_cell.angle_alpha   90.00
_cell.angle_beta   90.00
_cell.angle_gamma   90.00
#
_symmetry.space_group_name_H-M   'P 1'
#
loop_
_entity.id
_entity.type
_entity.pdbx_description
1 polymer ?
#
loop_
_entity_poly.entity_id
_entity_poly.type
_entity_poly.pdbx_seq_one_letter_code
_entity_poly.pdbx_strand_id
1 'polypeptide(L)' 'MSRWFRRRQQIPVSVADPAPTAHADGTTIVVSVTDFVSCTYKGCGTLRPLAEVSENRQCPGCGRV' A
#
# COMPACT_ATOMS: atom_id res chain seq x y z
N MET A 1 -29.83 9.06 -8.79
CA MET A 1 -29.17 8.42 -7.63
C MET A 1 -27.66 8.48 -7.84
N SER A 2 -26.99 9.56 -7.43
CA SER A 2 -25.56 9.75 -7.69
C SER A 2 -24.91 10.59 -6.57
N ARG A 3 -24.82 10.05 -5.35
CA ARG A 3 -24.21 10.73 -4.19
C ARG A 3 -22.96 10.03 -3.63
N TRP A 4 -22.30 9.17 -4.42
CA TRP A 4 -21.15 8.38 -3.93
C TRP A 4 -19.79 8.81 -4.46
N PHE A 5 -19.74 9.64 -5.52
CA PHE A 5 -18.47 9.98 -6.19
C PHE A 5 -17.67 11.12 -5.53
N ARG A 6 -18.19 11.85 -4.53
CA ARG A 6 -17.50 13.01 -3.94
C ARG A 6 -16.49 12.70 -2.84
N ARG A 7 -16.35 11.45 -2.37
CA ARG A 7 -15.52 11.15 -1.18
C ARG A 7 -14.08 10.68 -1.47
N ARG A 8 -13.68 10.51 -2.74
CA ARG A 8 -12.35 9.98 -3.12
C ARG A 8 -11.38 11.02 -3.70
N GLN A 9 -11.49 12.28 -3.31
CA GLN A 9 -10.46 13.30 -3.60
C GLN A 9 -9.82 13.80 -2.30
N GLN A 10 -9.49 12.88 -1.40
CA GLN A 10 -8.50 13.18 -0.37
C GLN A 10 -7.14 13.26 -1.08
N ILE A 11 -6.70 14.48 -1.32
CA ILE A 11 -5.34 14.82 -1.70
C ILE A 11 -4.44 14.21 -0.61
N PRO A 12 -3.52 13.28 -0.92
CA PRO A 12 -2.55 12.82 0.05
C PRO A 12 -1.67 14.01 0.41
N VAL A 13 -1.89 14.58 1.59
CA VAL A 13 -0.92 15.49 2.18
C VAL A 13 0.30 14.63 2.48
N SER A 14 1.36 14.80 1.69
CA SER A 14 2.67 14.20 1.94
C SER A 14 3.25 14.86 3.19
N VAL A 15 2.78 14.42 4.36
CA VAL A 15 3.54 14.59 5.59
C VAL A 15 4.72 13.64 5.44
N ALA A 16 5.93 14.19 5.37
CA ALA A 16 7.14 13.40 5.49
C ALA A 16 7.10 12.75 6.88
N ASP A 17 6.59 11.52 6.94
CA ASP A 17 6.47 10.76 8.17
C ASP A 17 7.88 10.29 8.53
N PRO A 18 8.44 10.69 9.69
CA PRO A 18 9.67 10.06 10.16
C PRO A 18 9.34 8.57 10.36
N ALA A 19 10.03 7.70 9.61
CA ALA A 19 9.82 6.26 9.63
C ALA A 19 9.61 5.77 11.09
N PRO A 20 8.54 5.01 11.37
CA PRO A 20 8.23 4.62 12.74
C PRO A 20 9.31 3.66 13.24
N THR A 21 10.17 4.15 14.13
CA THR A 21 11.19 3.33 14.79
C THR A 21 10.50 2.45 15.84
N ALA A 22 10.26 1.19 15.51
CA ALA A 22 9.78 0.21 16.47
C ALA A 22 10.97 -0.33 17.28
N HIS A 23 11.02 0.00 18.57
CA HIS A 23 12.00 -0.54 19.49
C HIS A 23 11.47 -1.83 20.12
N ALA A 24 11.95 -2.97 19.67
CA ALA A 24 11.79 -4.26 20.35
C ALA A 24 13.17 -4.75 20.80
N ASP A 25 13.37 -4.87 22.12
CA ASP A 25 14.50 -5.56 22.77
C ASP A 25 15.88 -5.35 22.13
N GLY A 26 16.31 -4.09 22.01
CA GLY A 26 17.67 -3.74 21.56
C GLY A 26 17.96 -3.98 20.08
N THR A 27 16.99 -4.49 19.31
CA THR A 27 17.09 -4.65 17.86
C THR A 27 16.32 -3.52 17.19
N THR A 28 17.04 -2.59 16.57
CA THR A 28 16.41 -1.54 15.77
C THR A 28 15.81 -2.17 14.51
N ILE A 29 14.49 -2.33 14.47
CA ILE A 29 13.79 -2.74 13.26
C ILE A 29 13.50 -1.47 12.47
N VAL A 30 14.22 -1.28 11.37
CA VAL A 30 13.93 -0.21 10.41
C VAL A 30 12.66 -0.61 9.66
N VAL A 31 11.53 -0.02 10.06
CA VAL A 31 10.25 -0.19 9.35
C VAL A 31 10.23 0.83 8.21
N SER A 32 10.56 0.38 6.99
CA SER A 32 10.36 1.20 5.80
C SER A 32 8.87 1.40 5.57
N VAL A 33 8.39 2.64 5.65
CA VAL A 33 7.03 2.98 5.22
C VAL A 33 6.97 2.85 3.70
N THR A 34 6.36 1.77 3.22
CA THR A 34 6.11 1.56 1.80
C THR A 34 4.62 1.62 1.53
N ASP A 35 4.21 2.33 0.48
CA ASP A 35 2.82 2.35 0.06
C ASP A 35 2.38 0.95 -0.41
N PHE A 36 1.20 0.51 0.01
CA PHE A 36 0.58 -0.73 -0.44
C PHE A 36 -0.67 -0.44 -1.25
N VAL A 37 -0.87 -1.22 -2.31
CA VAL A 37 -2.09 -1.20 -3.13
C VAL A 37 -2.72 -2.58 -3.14
N SER A 38 -4.05 -2.64 -3.12
CA SER A 38 -4.77 -3.92 -3.21
C SER A 38 -4.92 -4.35 -4.66
N CYS A 39 -4.77 -5.65 -4.92
CA CYS A 39 -5.06 -6.23 -6.21
C CYS A 39 -6.56 -6.05 -6.53
N THR A 40 -6.83 -5.39 -7.66
CA THR A 40 -8.19 -5.06 -8.10
C THR A 40 -8.94 -6.24 -8.72
N TYR A 41 -8.25 -7.37 -8.93
CA TYR A 41 -8.89 -8.56 -9.46
C TYR A 41 -9.98 -9.05 -8.50
N LYS A 42 -11.17 -9.32 -9.06
CA LYS A 42 -12.34 -9.72 -8.28
C LYS A 42 -12.01 -10.95 -7.42
N GLY A 43 -12.13 -10.77 -6.10
CA GLY A 43 -11.88 -11.83 -5.13
C GLY A 43 -10.41 -12.06 -4.74
N CYS A 44 -9.45 -11.27 -5.26
CA CYS A 44 -8.05 -11.37 -4.86
C CYS A 44 -7.74 -10.47 -3.66
N GLY A 45 -7.80 -9.14 -3.83
CA GLY A 45 -7.61 -8.18 -2.74
C GLY A 45 -6.22 -8.19 -2.08
N THR A 46 -5.27 -9.00 -2.57
CA THR A 46 -3.91 -9.10 -2.02
C THR A 46 -3.24 -7.74 -2.01
N LEU A 47 -2.70 -7.36 -0.86
CA LEU A 47 -1.92 -6.13 -0.71
C LEU A 47 -0.52 -6.35 -1.29
N ARG A 48 -0.11 -5.43 -2.16
CA ARG A 48 1.18 -5.44 -2.83
C ARG A 48 1.90 -4.12 -2.59
N PRO A 49 3.22 -4.13 -2.34
CA PRO A 49 4.00 -2.91 -2.33
C PRO A 49 3.88 -2.18 -3.67
N LEU A 50 3.77 -0.86 -3.64
CA LEU A 50 3.63 -0.04 -4.84
C LEU A 50 4.82 -0.23 -5.79
N ALA A 51 6.02 -0.47 -5.26
CA ALA A 51 7.22 -0.79 -6.04
C ALA A 51 7.01 -2.03 -6.93
N GLU A 52 6.47 -3.12 -6.38
CA GLU A 52 6.22 -4.35 -7.14
C GLU A 52 5.16 -4.17 -8.23
N VAL A 53 4.16 -3.32 -7.98
CA VAL A 53 3.14 -2.99 -8.98
C VAL A 53 3.72 -2.10 -10.07
N SER A 54 4.59 -1.15 -9.72
CA SER A 54 5.29 -0.32 -10.70
C SER A 54 6.26 -1.10 -11.58
N GLU A 55 6.81 -2.21 -11.06
CA GLU A 55 7.65 -3.15 -11.80
C GLU A 55 6.84 -4.17 -12.64
N ASN A 56 5.51 -4.07 -12.68
CA ASN A 56 4.63 -5.03 -13.35
C ASN A 56 4.85 -6.49 -12.92
N ARG A 57 5.27 -6.72 -11.66
CA ARG A 57 5.38 -8.09 -11.15
C ARG A 57 3.99 -8.73 -11.07
N GLN A 58 3.96 -10.06 -11.15
CA GLN A 58 2.73 -10.81 -10.94
C GLN A 58 2.26 -10.69 -9.48
N CYS A 59 0.94 -10.59 -9.30
CA CYS A 59 0.30 -10.61 -8.00
C CYS A 59 0.51 -11.97 -7.33
N PRO A 60 1.07 -12.04 -6.10
CA PRO A 60 1.31 -13.32 -5.43
C PRO A 60 0.02 -14.07 -5.06
N GLY A 61 -1.12 -13.35 -4.98
CA GLY A 61 -2.41 -13.97 -4.67
C GLY A 61 -3.13 -14.59 -5.87
N CYS A 62 -3.06 -13.97 -7.06
CA CYS A 62 -3.81 -14.44 -8.23
C CYS A 62 -2.98 -14.69 -9.49
N GLY A 63 -1.66 -14.48 -9.45
CA GLY A 63 -0.73 -14.68 -10.56
C GLY A 63 -0.86 -13.67 -11.71
N ARG A 64 -1.78 -12.72 -11.62
CA ARG A 64 -2.01 -11.69 -12.66
C ARG A 64 -1.18 -10.45 -12.39
N VAL A 65 -0.79 -9.77 -13.47
CA VAL A 65 -0.13 -8.45 -13.41
C VAL A 65 -1.18 -7.36 -13.24
#